data_AF-A0A392MS08-F1
#
_entry.id   AF-A0A392MS08-F1
#
_cell.length_a   1.000
_cell.length_b   1.000
_cell.length_c   1.000
_cell.angle_alpha   90.00
_cell.angle_beta   90.00
_cell.angle_gamma   90.00
#
_symmetry.space_group_name_H-M   'P 1'
#
loop_
_entity.id
_entity.type
_entity.pdbx_description
1 polymer ?
#
loop_
_entity_poly.entity_id
_entity_poly.type
_entity_poly.pdbx_seq_one_letter_code
_entity_poly.pdbx_strand_id
1 'polypeptide(L)'
;EGDASLGNGGLARFSACQMDSLATLDYPAWGYGLRYEYGLFRQIIVDGFQHEQPDYWLNFGNPWEIERIHVTYEVKFNGTVEEVDMNGEKLKVWIPGETVRLMLIKVIVMTIINTPPWYYDYNQQLVFCYLV
;
A
#
# COMPACT_ATOMS: atom_id res chain seq x y z
N GLU A 1 -0.02 -18.44 -11.15
CA GLU A 1 0.10 -17.15 -10.45
C GLU A 1 -1.30 -16.63 -10.17
N GLY A 2 -1.56 -16.12 -8.97
CA GLY A 2 -2.83 -15.48 -8.63
C GLY A 2 -2.70 -13.97 -8.82
N ASP A 3 -3.71 -13.32 -9.40
CA ASP A 3 -3.70 -11.87 -9.58
C ASP A 3 -3.69 -11.17 -8.22
N ALA A 4 -2.88 -10.12 -8.10
CA ALA A 4 -2.83 -9.34 -6.88
C ALA A 4 -4.13 -8.54 -6.70
N SER A 5 -4.91 -8.90 -5.69
CA SER A 5 -6.25 -8.35 -5.43
C SER A 5 -6.19 -7.02 -4.67
N LEU A 6 -5.47 -6.04 -5.23
CA LEU A 6 -5.06 -4.80 -4.55
C LEU A 6 -5.84 -3.56 -4.96
N GLY A 7 -6.79 -3.70 -5.88
CA GLY A 7 -7.66 -2.61 -6.29
C GLY A 7 -8.73 -3.09 -7.27
N ASN A 8 -9.70 -2.23 -7.53
CA ASN A 8 -10.81 -2.53 -8.42
C ASN A 8 -10.91 -1.51 -9.57
N GLY A 9 -11.36 -1.99 -10.73
CA GLY A 9 -11.74 -1.17 -11.87
C GLY A 9 -10.63 -0.30 -12.44
N GLY A 10 -11.04 0.80 -13.09
CA GLY A 10 -10.15 1.66 -13.87
C GLY A 10 -9.17 2.48 -13.03
N LEU A 11 -9.53 2.85 -11.79
CA LEU A 11 -8.66 3.67 -10.94
C LEU A 11 -7.40 2.91 -10.53
N ALA A 12 -7.56 1.67 -10.05
CA ALA A 12 -6.43 0.83 -9.68
C ALA A 12 -5.52 0.55 -10.88
N ARG A 13 -6.11 0.28 -12.05
CA ARG A 13 -5.33 0.06 -13.27
C ARG A 13 -4.61 1.32 -13.74
N PHE A 14 -5.24 2.48 -13.62
CA PHE A 14 -4.62 3.76 -13.95
C PHE A 14 -3.41 4.05 -13.07
N SER A 15 -3.52 3.82 -11.75
CA SER A 15 -2.39 3.93 -10.82
C SER A 15 -1.27 2.94 -11.14
N ALA A 16 -1.59 1.69 -11.48
CA ALA A 16 -0.60 0.70 -11.89
C ALA A 16 0.15 1.10 -13.17
N CYS A 17 -0.57 1.56 -14.20
CA CYS A 17 0.04 2.05 -15.45
C CYS A 17 0.89 3.30 -15.23
N GLN A 18 0.50 4.21 -14.31
CA GLN A 18 1.34 5.35 -13.95
C GLN A 18 2.64 4.91 -13.29
N MET A 19 2.60 3.96 -12.37
CA MET A 19 3.82 3.44 -11.72
C MET A 19 4.78 2.82 -12.74
N ASP A 20 4.27 2.06 -13.71
CA ASP A 20 5.07 1.51 -14.82
C ASP A 20 5.67 2.60 -15.73
N SER A 21 4.88 3.65 -16.03
CA SER A 21 5.35 4.78 -16.83
C SER A 21 6.43 5.60 -16.10
N LEU A 22 6.24 5.84 -14.80
CA LEU A 22 7.23 6.51 -13.95
C LEU A 22 8.53 5.69 -13.91
N ALA A 23 8.44 4.35 -13.92
CA ALA A 23 9.59 3.44 -13.91
C ALA A 23 10.36 3.51 -15.22
N THR A 24 9.61 3.50 -16.32
CA THR A 24 10.18 3.56 -17.67
C THR A 24 10.87 4.90 -17.93
N LEU A 25 10.34 5.99 -17.38
CA LEU A 25 10.86 7.34 -17.55
C LEU A 25 11.89 7.76 -16.48
N ASP A 26 12.28 6.84 -15.60
CA ASP A 26 13.28 7.07 -14.53
C ASP A 26 12.93 8.25 -13.61
N TYR A 27 11.64 8.39 -13.27
CA TYR A 27 11.19 9.41 -12.32
C TYR A 27 11.30 8.91 -10.88
N PRO A 28 11.77 9.73 -9.92
CA PRO A 28 11.76 9.38 -8.51
C PRO A 28 10.35 9.55 -7.92
N ALA A 29 9.59 8.47 -7.78
CA ALA A 29 8.23 8.47 -7.25
C ALA A 29 7.93 7.23 -6.39
N TRP A 30 6.96 7.31 -5.46
CA TRP A 30 6.48 6.12 -4.74
C TRP A 30 4.96 6.03 -4.87
N GLY A 31 4.45 4.80 -4.89
CA GLY A 31 3.02 4.49 -4.77
C GLY A 31 2.71 4.05 -3.35
N TYR A 32 1.64 4.57 -2.74
CA TYR A 32 1.17 4.11 -1.45
C TYR A 32 -0.22 3.50 -1.59
N GLY A 33 -0.45 2.38 -0.90
CA GLY A 33 -1.74 1.70 -0.88
C GLY A 33 -1.95 0.90 0.41
N LEU A 34 -3.08 0.20 0.48
CA LEU A 34 -3.41 -0.75 1.54
C LEU A 34 -3.24 -2.17 1.01
N ARG A 35 -2.75 -3.08 1.87
CA ARG A 35 -2.63 -4.50 1.51
C ARG A 35 -3.91 -5.24 1.88
N TYR A 36 -4.81 -5.40 0.92
CA TYR A 36 -6.06 -6.12 1.15
C TYR A 36 -5.83 -7.62 1.21
N GLU A 37 -6.25 -8.26 2.30
CA GLU A 37 -6.09 -9.71 2.45
C GLU A 37 -6.98 -10.50 1.47
N TYR A 38 -8.20 -9.99 1.24
CA TYR A 38 -9.24 -10.67 0.46
C TYR A 38 -9.69 -9.92 -0.79
N GLY A 39 -9.00 -8.83 -1.14
CA GLY A 39 -9.38 -7.93 -2.22
C GLY A 39 -10.80 -7.39 -2.08
N LEU A 40 -11.49 -7.22 -3.20
CA LEU A 40 -12.90 -6.82 -3.21
C LEU A 40 -13.82 -8.04 -3.06
N PHE A 41 -13.78 -8.95 -4.03
CA PHE A 41 -14.35 -10.30 -3.98
C PHE A 41 -13.95 -11.06 -5.25
N ARG A 42 -13.99 -12.39 -5.17
CA ARG A 42 -13.98 -13.29 -6.32
C ARG A 42 -15.42 -13.53 -6.77
N GLN A 43 -15.71 -13.18 -8.02
CA GLN A 43 -17.03 -13.38 -8.61
C GLN A 43 -17.20 -14.82 -9.11
N ILE A 44 -18.29 -15.47 -8.72
CA ILE A 44 -18.73 -16.76 -9.23
C ILE A 44 -20.16 -16.62 -9.73
N ILE A 45 -20.48 -17.25 -10.86
CA ILE A 45 -21.85 -17.29 -11.38
C ILE A 45 -22.46 -18.66 -11.04
N VAL A 46 -23.53 -18.67 -10.26
CA VAL A 46 -24.31 -19.88 -9.92
C VAL A 46 -25.76 -19.61 -10.31
N ASP A 47 -26.35 -20.51 -11.10
CA ASP A 47 -27.73 -20.40 -11.60
C ASP A 47 -28.07 -19.06 -12.27
N GLY A 48 -27.08 -18.43 -12.92
CA GLY A 48 -27.23 -17.14 -13.60
C GLY A 48 -27.11 -15.91 -12.69
N PHE A 49 -26.84 -16.09 -11.39
CA PHE A 49 -26.68 -15.03 -10.40
C PHE A 49 -25.24 -14.89 -9.92
N GLN A 50 -24.87 -13.68 -9.52
CA GLN A 50 -23.57 -13.39 -8.91
C GLN A 50 -23.54 -13.89 -7.47
N HIS A 51 -22.50 -14.65 -7.16
CA HIS A 51 -22.10 -15.04 -5.81
C HIS A 51 -20.69 -14.50 -5.53
N GLU A 52 -20.55 -13.90 -4.35
CA GLU A 52 -19.31 -13.26 -3.90
C GLU A 52 -18.58 -14.21 -2.94
N GLN A 53 -17.28 -14.40 -3.17
CA GLN A 53 -16.40 -15.14 -2.27
C GLN A 53 -15.16 -14.32 -1.94
N PRO A 54 -14.53 -14.51 -0.77
CA PRO A 54 -13.23 -13.90 -0.48
C PRO A 54 -12.18 -14.35 -1.51
N ASP A 55 -11.31 -13.44 -1.93
CA ASP A 55 -10.21 -13.76 -2.83
C ASP A 55 -8.94 -14.11 -2.03
N TYR A 56 -8.58 -15.39 -2.01
CA TYR A 56 -7.49 -15.92 -1.20
C TYR A 56 -6.10 -15.79 -1.87
N TRP A 57 -5.80 -14.63 -2.45
CA TRP A 57 -4.58 -14.40 -3.25
C TRP A 57 -3.29 -14.46 -2.44
N LEU A 58 -3.36 -14.26 -1.11
CA LEU A 58 -2.21 -14.30 -0.19
C LEU A 58 -2.02 -15.64 0.56
N ASN A 59 -2.86 -16.66 0.33
CA ASN A 59 -2.80 -17.92 1.10
C ASN A 59 -1.43 -18.63 1.01
N PHE A 60 -0.68 -18.40 -0.07
CA PHE A 60 0.65 -18.97 -0.27
C PHE A 60 1.76 -17.90 -0.20
N GLY A 61 1.45 -16.74 0.39
CA GLY A 61 2.32 -15.56 0.40
C GLY A 61 2.35 -14.86 -0.96
N ASN A 62 3.14 -13.77 -1.03
CA ASN A 62 3.41 -13.04 -2.26
C ASN A 62 4.93 -12.93 -2.46
N PRO A 63 5.52 -13.60 -3.46
CA PRO A 63 6.97 -13.60 -3.67
C PRO A 63 7.53 -12.23 -4.08
N TRP A 64 6.66 -11.31 -4.48
CA TRP A 64 7.02 -9.95 -4.92
C TRP A 64 7.10 -8.95 -3.76
N GLU A 65 6.67 -9.35 -2.56
CA GLU A 65 6.64 -8.51 -1.36
C GLU A 65 7.92 -8.65 -0.53
N ILE A 66 8.39 -7.52 0.00
CA ILE A 66 9.47 -7.43 0.96
C ILE A 66 8.92 -6.77 2.21
N GLU A 67 8.71 -7.56 3.26
CA GLU A 67 8.27 -7.07 4.56
C GLU A 67 9.37 -6.19 5.21
N ARG A 68 8.96 -5.03 5.73
CA ARG A 68 9.85 -4.08 6.40
C ARG A 68 9.42 -3.91 7.85
N ILE A 69 9.56 -4.96 8.65
CA ILE A 69 9.16 -5.01 10.08
C ILE A 69 9.73 -3.86 10.93
N HIS A 70 10.90 -3.33 10.57
CA HIS A 70 11.53 -2.21 11.28
C HIS A 70 10.91 -0.85 10.95
N VAL A 71 10.07 -0.79 9.91
CA VAL A 71 9.36 0.41 9.48
C VAL A 71 7.90 0.25 9.86
N THR A 72 7.60 0.65 11.10
CA THR A 72 6.25 0.64 11.67
C THR A 72 5.84 2.05 12.06
N TYR A 73 4.62 2.43 11.73
CA TYR A 73 4.05 3.74 12.07
C TYR A 73 2.83 3.58 12.98
N GLU A 74 2.66 4.47 13.94
CA GLU A 74 1.43 4.51 14.75
C GLU A 74 0.39 5.40 14.06
N VAL A 75 -0.77 4.80 13.77
CA VAL A 75 -1.94 5.54 13.29
C VAL A 75 -2.97 5.58 14.40
N LYS A 76 -3.45 6.77 14.65
CA LYS A 76 -4.34 7.09 15.75
C LYS A 76 -5.75 7.26 15.21
N PHE A 77 -6.73 6.84 16.00
CA PHE A 77 -8.15 7.00 15.71
C PHE A 77 -8.89 7.57 16.92
N ASN A 78 -10.06 8.16 16.65
CA ASN A 78 -10.97 8.68 17.67
C ASN A 78 -10.32 9.73 18.60
N GLY A 79 -10.80 9.83 19.84
CA GLY A 79 -10.20 10.69 20.85
C GLY A 79 -10.73 12.12 20.88
N THR A 80 -9.99 13.01 21.54
CA THR A 80 -10.41 14.39 21.84
C THR A 80 -9.26 15.36 21.63
N VAL A 81 -9.60 16.63 21.40
CA VAL A 81 -8.62 17.71 21.30
C VAL A 81 -8.67 18.53 22.57
N GLU A 82 -7.52 18.68 23.23
CA GLU A 82 -7.35 19.51 24.42
C GLU A 82 -6.56 20.77 24.08
N GLU A 83 -6.85 21.87 24.78
CA GLU A 83 -6.05 23.09 24.70
C GLU A 83 -5.02 23.11 25.84
N VAL A 84 -3.74 23.14 25.47
CA VAL A 84 -2.62 23.23 26.39
C VAL A 84 -1.98 24.60 26.23
N ASP A 85 -1.82 25.33 27.32
CA ASP A 85 -1.07 26.59 27.33
C ASP A 85 0.43 26.27 27.46
N MET A 86 1.20 26.59 26.43
CA MET A 86 2.66 26.51 26.46
C MET A 86 3.24 27.90 26.18
N ASN A 87 3.88 28.49 27.19
CA ASN A 87 4.50 29.81 27.11
C ASN A 87 3.56 30.95 26.64
N GLY A 88 2.26 30.88 26.98
CA GLY A 88 1.27 31.89 26.60
C GLY A 88 0.64 31.65 25.22
N GLU A 89 1.04 30.58 24.52
CA GLU A 89 0.37 30.11 23.31
C GLU A 89 -0.56 28.94 23.63
N LYS A 90 -1.83 29.06 23.23
CA LYS A 90 -2.80 27.97 23.32
C LYS A 90 -2.59 27.00 22.15
N LEU A 91 -2.04 25.83 22.46
CA LEU A 91 -1.85 24.75 21.51
C LEU A 91 -3.00 23.75 21.58
N LYS A 92 -3.48 23.31 20.42
CA LYS A 92 -4.45 22.20 20.35
C LYS A 92 -3.68 20.89 20.21
N VAL A 93 -3.77 20.06 21.23
CA VAL A 93 -3.15 18.73 21.26
C VAL A 93 -4.23 17.68 21.10
N TRP A 94 -4.08 16.81 20.12
CA TRP A 94 -4.99 15.68 19.93
C TRP A 94 -4.54 14.48 20.76
N ILE A 95 -5.44 14.00 21.60
CA ILE A 95 -5.29 12.81 22.43
C ILE A 95 -6.07 11.68 21.77
N PRO A 96 -5.40 10.64 21.27
CA PRO A 96 -6.06 9.56 20.54
C PRO A 96 -6.86 8.65 21.48
N GLY A 97 -8.01 8.15 21.02
CA GLY A 97 -8.79 7.15 21.74
C GLY A 97 -8.34 5.72 21.44
N GLU A 98 -7.74 5.51 20.27
CA GLU A 98 -7.22 4.24 19.81
C GLU A 98 -5.95 4.47 18.99
N THR A 99 -5.01 3.54 19.06
CA THR A 99 -3.78 3.57 18.27
C THR A 99 -3.55 2.19 17.67
N VAL A 100 -3.44 2.12 16.35
CA VAL A 100 -3.05 0.93 15.60
C VAL A 100 -1.63 1.09 15.06
N ARG A 101 -0.97 -0.03 14.76
CA ARG A 101 0.35 -0.04 14.13
C ARG A 101 0.20 -0.43 12.68
N LEU A 102 0.76 0.38 11.80
CA LEU A 102 0.88 0.08 10.39
C LEU A 102 2.28 -0.43 10.07
N MET A 103 2.35 -1.62 9.46
CA MET A 103 3.59 -2.20 8.98
C MET A 103 3.79 -1.92 7.50
N LEU A 104 5.01 -1.54 7.11
CA LEU A 104 5.35 -1.31 5.72
C LEU A 104 5.68 -2.62 4.98
N ILE A 105 5.07 -2.81 3.81
CA ILE A 105 5.43 -3.84 2.84
C ILE A 105 5.83 -3.19 1.53
N LYS A 106 7.00 -3.55 1.01
CA LYS A 106 7.58 -3.00 -0.23
C LYS A 106 7.41 -3.98 -1.38
N VAL A 107 6.87 -3.50 -2.50
CA VAL A 107 6.93 -4.15 -3.82
C VAL A 107 7.76 -3.27 -4.76
N ILE A 108 8.64 -3.90 -5.53
CA ILE A 108 9.54 -3.21 -6.47
C ILE A 108 8.87 -3.15 -7.84
N VAL A 109 8.79 -1.96 -8.42
CA VAL A 109 8.37 -1.77 -9.82
C VAL A 109 9.64 -1.66 -10.67
N MET A 110 9.81 -2.60 -11.60
CA MET A 110 11.00 -2.72 -12.43
C MET A 110 10.83 -1.97 -13.74
N THR A 111 11.90 -1.34 -14.23
CA THR A 111 11.90 -0.64 -15.54
C THR A 111 12.11 -1.62 -16.70
N ILE A 112 11.53 -1.33 -17.86
CA ILE A 112 11.69 -2.10 -19.10
C ILE A 112 13.08 -1.90 -19.73
N ILE A 113 13.77 -0.80 -19.39
CA ILE A 113 15.10 -0.50 -19.92
C ILE A 113 16.11 -1.32 -19.13
N ASN A 114 16.90 -2.16 -19.80
CA ASN A 114 17.97 -3.02 -19.28
C ASN A 114 19.00 -2.24 -18.41
N THR A 115 18.61 -1.85 -17.21
CA THR A 115 19.51 -1.35 -16.18
C THR A 115 20.24 -2.58 -15.63
N PRO A 116 21.58 -2.63 -15.72
CA PRO A 116 22.33 -3.76 -15.22
C PRO A 116 22.03 -4.01 -13.74
N PRO A 117 22.06 -5.26 -13.24
CA PRO A 117 21.71 -5.57 -11.85
C PRO A 117 22.54 -4.86 -10.77
N TRP A 118 23.67 -4.27 -11.14
CA TRP A 118 24.55 -3.52 -10.25
C TRP A 118 24.25 -2.01 -10.21
N TYR A 119 23.35 -1.52 -11.07
CA TYR A 119 22.85 -0.14 -11.09
C TYR A 119 21.60 0.05 -10.22
N TYR A 120 21.18 -0.96 -9.46
CA TYR A 120 20.19 -0.79 -8.39
C TYR A 120 20.81 0.00 -7.23
N ASP A 121 20.99 1.29 -7.44
CA ASP A 121 21.25 2.20 -6.34
C ASP A 121 19.99 2.23 -5.45
N TYR A 122 20.22 2.17 -4.14
CA TYR A 122 19.18 2.09 -3.10
C TYR A 122 18.21 3.28 -3.11
N ASN A 123 18.51 4.31 -3.91
CA ASN A 123 17.80 5.58 -3.99
C ASN A 123 16.87 5.75 -5.21
N GLN A 124 16.89 4.86 -6.21
CA GLN A 124 16.10 5.05 -7.45
C GLN A 124 15.12 3.92 -7.81
N GLN A 125 14.89 2.97 -6.91
CA GLN A 125 13.83 1.99 -7.11
C GLN A 125 12.48 2.62 -6.76
N LEU A 126 11.58 2.72 -7.74
CA LEU A 126 10.17 3.00 -7.47
C LEU A 126 9.60 1.92 -6.57
N VAL A 127 9.00 2.36 -5.48
CA VAL A 127 8.46 1.48 -4.44
C VAL A 127 6.94 1.62 -4.44
N PHE A 128 6.25 0.49 -4.55
CA PHE A 128 4.85 0.42 -4.13
C PHE A 128 4.83 -0.05 -2.67
N CYS A 129 4.37 0.82 -1.78
CA CYS A 129 4.32 0.60 -0.35
C CYS A 129 2.89 0.28 0.06
N TYR A 130 2.69 -0.89 0.65
CA TYR A 130 1.44 -1.19 1.35
C TYR A 130 1.59 -0.98 2.85
N LEU A 131 0.50 -0.51 3.44
CA LEU A 131 0.30 -0.50 4.88
C LEU A 131 -0.59 -1.68 5.25
N VAL A 132 -0.17 -2.45 6.26
CA VAL A 132 -0.94 -3.50 6.95
C VAL A 132 -1.28 -3.02 8.34
#